data_AF-A0A6M8W0Z7-F1
#
_entry.id   AF-A0A6M8W0Z7-F1
#
_cell.length_a   1.000
_cell.length_b   1.000
_cell.length_c   1.000
_cell.angle_alpha   90.00
_cell.angle_beta   90.00
_cell.angle_gamma   90.00
#
_symmetry.space_group_name_H-M   'P 1'
#
loop_
_entity.id
_entity.type
_entity.pdbx_description
1 polymer ?
#
loop_
_entity_poly.entity_id
_entity_poly.type
_entity_poly.pdbx_seq_one_letter_code
_entity_poly.pdbx_strand_id
1 'polypeptide(L)'
;MGKERDKLLWQRGDKPDPRSDAEAYREYMRLRAEAGNLPPHMQKLIAQAHRDTAADHAQETQTAMPAQADREKPESPAQSNEEKNVTPHDVLYRSSYKGWLVDQKFLQLTEEASTEVWTIIPLLTFSVQPGTEVFEGAHKAIQRGCKYKLFMPDTPEVHQNLAEYVRLHRPLPGQVEFILIPEEEYLFHTVVALYNPLSKDPMAIEYLPAEHLATWVRMDEDYTSRIVKTAQRLIKKYRNDSYVLTESILRHITDKD
;
A
#
# COMPACT_ATOMS: atom_id res chain seq x y z
N MET A 1 20.76 -3.96 -9.99
CA MET A 1 20.38 -3.98 -8.56
C MET A 1 20.64 -5.30 -7.82
N GLY A 2 20.93 -6.44 -8.49
CA GLY A 2 21.26 -7.70 -7.78
C GLY A 2 22.47 -7.65 -6.85
N LYS A 3 23.49 -6.83 -7.16
CA LYS A 3 24.72 -6.73 -6.36
C LYS A 3 24.50 -6.17 -4.94
N GLU A 4 23.49 -5.34 -4.69
CA GLU A 4 23.24 -4.79 -3.34
C GLU A 4 22.39 -5.73 -2.48
N ARG A 5 21.39 -6.38 -3.08
CA ARG A 5 20.62 -7.48 -2.47
C ARG A 5 21.54 -8.62 -2.01
N ASP A 6 22.41 -9.07 -2.91
CA ASP A 6 23.32 -10.17 -2.63
C ASP A 6 24.34 -9.77 -1.55
N LYS A 7 24.76 -8.49 -1.50
CA LYS A 7 25.66 -7.97 -0.45
C LYS A 7 25.01 -7.97 0.93
N LEU A 8 23.71 -7.68 1.04
CA LEU A 8 22.95 -7.70 2.29
C LEU A 8 22.67 -9.13 2.78
N LEU A 9 22.36 -10.06 1.87
CA LEU A 9 22.16 -11.47 2.20
C LEU A 9 23.46 -12.16 2.65
N TRP A 10 24.58 -11.84 1.97
CA TRP A 10 25.92 -12.29 2.39
C TRP A 10 26.33 -11.78 3.78
N GLN A 11 25.92 -10.57 4.18
CA GLN A 11 26.19 -10.03 5.51
C GLN A 11 25.39 -10.73 6.62
N ARG A 12 24.26 -11.37 6.29
CA ARG A 12 23.40 -12.11 7.23
C ARG A 12 23.71 -13.62 7.28
N GLY A 13 24.60 -14.12 6.43
CA GLY A 13 24.96 -15.54 6.36
C GLY A 13 23.97 -16.40 5.56
N ASP A 14 22.97 -15.77 4.94
CA ASP A 14 21.98 -16.45 4.10
C ASP A 14 22.50 -16.60 2.67
N LYS A 15 22.24 -17.76 2.06
CA LYS A 15 22.58 -17.96 0.65
C LYS A 15 21.59 -17.15 -0.20
N PRO A 16 22.07 -16.30 -1.12
CA PRO A 16 21.19 -15.58 -2.03
C PRO A 16 20.38 -16.58 -2.86
N ASP A 17 19.06 -16.38 -2.87
CA ASP A 17 18.16 -17.13 -3.73
C ASP A 17 18.59 -16.90 -5.20
N PRO A 18 18.88 -17.96 -5.97
CA PRO A 18 19.33 -17.81 -7.36
C PRO A 18 18.25 -17.25 -8.29
N ARG A 19 16.99 -17.21 -7.82
CA ARG A 19 15.88 -16.64 -8.56
C ARG A 19 16.03 -15.12 -8.68
N SER A 20 15.66 -14.61 -9.86
CA SER A 20 15.45 -13.18 -10.03
C SER A 20 14.35 -12.71 -9.07
N ASP A 21 14.36 -11.44 -8.69
CA ASP A 21 13.41 -10.92 -7.70
C ASP A 21 11.95 -11.03 -8.16
N ALA A 22 11.71 -10.95 -9.47
CA ALA A 22 10.42 -11.22 -10.07
C ALA A 22 9.98 -12.67 -9.88
N GLU A 23 10.91 -13.63 -9.95
CA GLU A 23 10.63 -15.05 -9.73
C GLU A 23 10.43 -15.37 -8.25
N ALA A 24 11.17 -14.72 -7.35
CA ALA A 24 11.01 -14.86 -5.90
C ALA A 24 9.64 -14.34 -5.43
N TYR A 25 9.23 -13.16 -5.91
CA TYR A 25 7.91 -12.60 -5.64
C TYR A 25 6.77 -13.46 -6.22
N ARG A 26 6.94 -13.98 -7.44
CA ARG A 26 5.97 -14.90 -8.06
C ARG A 26 5.81 -16.18 -7.26
N GLU A 27 6.90 -16.77 -6.80
CA GLU A 27 6.83 -17.99 -5.99
C GLU A 27 6.14 -17.72 -4.65
N TYR A 28 6.49 -16.62 -3.99
CA TYR A 28 5.88 -16.23 -2.72
C TYR A 28 4.35 -16.10 -2.83
N MET A 29 3.88 -15.43 -3.89
CA MET A 29 2.44 -15.26 -4.10
C MET A 29 1.73 -16.55 -4.54
N ARG A 30 2.42 -17.43 -5.29
CA ARG A 30 1.93 -18.78 -5.62
C ARG A 30 1.65 -19.59 -4.35
N LEU A 31 2.63 -19.65 -3.43
CA LEU A 31 2.50 -20.40 -2.18
C LEU A 31 1.34 -19.88 -1.31
N ARG A 32 1.06 -18.57 -1.35
CA ARG A 32 -0.08 -17.98 -0.62
C ARG A 32 -1.44 -18.28 -1.25
N ALA A 33 -1.53 -18.29 -2.57
CA ALA A 33 -2.73 -18.70 -3.29
C ALA A 33 -3.07 -20.17 -2.98
N GLU A 34 -2.07 -21.04 -3.00
CA GLU A 34 -2.21 -22.47 -2.67
C GLU A 34 -2.61 -22.69 -1.21
N ALA A 35 -2.16 -21.82 -0.31
CA ALA A 35 -2.55 -21.84 1.10
C ALA A 35 -3.92 -21.17 1.39
N GLY A 36 -4.63 -20.66 0.38
CA GLY A 36 -5.91 -19.97 0.56
C GLY A 36 -5.82 -18.63 1.31
N ASN A 37 -4.62 -18.05 1.43
CA ASN A 37 -4.34 -16.87 2.26
C ASN A 37 -3.89 -15.67 1.42
N LEU A 38 -4.77 -15.23 0.53
CA LEU A 38 -4.53 -14.07 -0.33
C LEU A 38 -4.89 -12.77 0.39
N PRO A 39 -4.16 -11.66 0.16
CA PRO A 39 -4.50 -10.36 0.75
C PRO A 39 -5.94 -9.91 0.44
N PRO A 40 -6.66 -9.22 1.36
CA PRO A 40 -8.06 -8.83 1.16
C PRO A 40 -8.31 -7.99 -0.11
N HIS A 41 -7.37 -7.12 -0.50
CA HIS A 41 -7.48 -6.35 -1.75
C HIS A 41 -7.39 -7.27 -2.98
N MET A 42 -6.58 -8.32 -2.94
CA MET A 42 -6.47 -9.32 -4.00
C MET A 42 -7.73 -10.18 -4.07
N GLN A 43 -8.29 -10.56 -2.92
CA GLN A 43 -9.59 -11.24 -2.88
C GLN A 43 -10.70 -10.35 -3.47
N LYS A 44 -10.69 -9.04 -3.19
CA LYS A 44 -11.60 -8.08 -3.82
C LYS A 44 -11.38 -7.97 -5.33
N LEU A 45 -10.13 -7.94 -5.80
CA LEU A 45 -9.81 -7.92 -7.23
C LEU A 45 -10.22 -9.22 -7.94
N ILE A 46 -10.07 -10.38 -7.29
CA ILE A 46 -10.58 -11.68 -7.75
C ILE A 46 -12.10 -11.65 -7.83
N ALA A 47 -12.77 -11.22 -6.76
CA ALA A 47 -14.23 -11.09 -6.75
C ALA A 47 -14.75 -10.10 -7.81
N GLN A 48 -14.03 -9.00 -8.05
CA GLN A 48 -14.36 -8.02 -9.08
C GLN A 48 -14.17 -8.62 -10.48
N ALA A 49 -13.06 -9.30 -10.74
CA ALA A 49 -12.80 -9.97 -12.01
C ALA A 49 -13.82 -11.08 -12.31
N HIS A 50 -14.27 -11.82 -11.30
CA HIS A 50 -15.37 -12.78 -11.45
C HIS A 50 -16.70 -12.11 -11.81
N ARG A 51 -17.02 -10.95 -11.21
CA ARG A 51 -18.24 -10.20 -11.55
C ARG A 51 -18.18 -9.66 -12.98
N ASP A 52 -17.03 -9.14 -13.40
CA ASP A 52 -16.85 -8.58 -14.74
C ASP A 52 -16.94 -9.70 -15.79
N THR A 53 -16.34 -10.88 -15.53
CA THR A 53 -16.45 -12.06 -16.41
C THR A 53 -17.90 -12.59 -16.48
N ALA A 54 -18.64 -12.54 -15.37
CA ALA A 54 -20.06 -12.93 -15.34
C ALA A 54 -20.97 -11.92 -16.08
N ALA A 55 -20.62 -10.64 -16.09
CA ALA A 55 -21.35 -9.59 -16.81
C ALA A 55 -21.17 -9.72 -18.34
N ASP A 56 -19.96 -10.06 -18.80
CA ASP A 56 -19.68 -10.30 -20.21
C ASP A 56 -20.44 -11.53 -20.74
N HIS A 57 -20.54 -12.61 -19.96
CA HIS A 57 -21.34 -13.79 -20.32
C HIS A 57 -22.85 -13.53 -20.36
N ALA A 58 -23.37 -12.62 -19.53
CA ALA A 58 -24.78 -12.25 -19.55
C ALA A 58 -25.17 -11.44 -20.81
N GLN A 59 -24.26 -10.63 -21.35
CA GLN A 59 -24.46 -9.90 -22.61
C GLN A 59 -24.42 -10.80 -23.85
N GLU A 60 -23.52 -11.80 -23.89
CA GLU A 60 -23.47 -12.76 -25.01
C GLU A 60 -24.73 -13.63 -25.08
N THR A 61 -25.31 -13.99 -23.93
CA THR A 61 -26.50 -14.85 -23.86
C THR A 61 -27.79 -14.12 -24.29
N GLN A 62 -27.86 -12.78 -24.16
CA GLN A 62 -29.02 -12.00 -24.62
C GLN A 62 -28.97 -11.66 -26.12
N THR A 63 -27.83 -11.83 -26.78
CA THR A 63 -27.65 -11.46 -28.20
C THR A 63 -27.89 -12.66 -29.15
N ALA A 64 -28.13 -13.87 -28.63
CA ALA A 64 -28.24 -15.09 -29.43
C ALA A 64 -29.59 -15.81 -29.26
N MET A 65 -30.63 -15.36 -29.98
CA MET A 65 -31.76 -16.19 -30.44
C MET A 65 -32.33 -15.67 -31.78
N PRO A 66 -32.94 -16.55 -32.63
CA PRO A 66 -32.41 -16.79 -33.97
C PRO A 66 -33.31 -16.30 -35.12
N ALA A 67 -32.71 -16.05 -36.28
CA ALA A 67 -33.39 -16.12 -37.58
C ALA A 67 -32.89 -17.36 -38.35
N GLN A 68 -33.84 -18.11 -38.90
CA GLN A 68 -33.70 -19.44 -39.51
C GLN A 68 -32.88 -19.47 -40.82
N ALA A 69 -32.31 -20.64 -41.09
CA ALA A 69 -32.47 -21.46 -42.33
C ALA A 69 -31.16 -21.89 -43.02
N ASP A 70 -30.99 -23.22 -43.08
CA ASP A 70 -30.30 -24.04 -44.08
C ASP A 70 -28.97 -23.56 -44.69
N ARG A 71 -27.85 -24.19 -44.26
CA ARG A 71 -27.05 -25.13 -45.09
C ARG A 71 -25.72 -25.52 -44.44
N GLU A 72 -25.45 -26.83 -44.54
CA GLU A 72 -24.15 -27.51 -44.66
C GLU A 72 -23.11 -27.40 -43.52
N LYS A 73 -22.82 -28.57 -42.92
CA LYS A 73 -21.62 -28.88 -42.11
C LYS A 73 -20.35 -28.40 -42.83
N PRO A 74 -19.36 -27.87 -42.10
CA PRO A 74 -18.28 -28.74 -41.66
C PRO A 74 -17.75 -28.48 -40.24
N GLU A 75 -17.16 -29.55 -39.70
CA GLU A 75 -16.09 -29.61 -38.68
C GLU A 75 -16.27 -28.80 -37.38
N SER A 76 -16.62 -29.56 -36.34
CA SER A 76 -16.44 -29.18 -34.95
C SER A 76 -14.94 -29.04 -34.62
N PRO A 77 -14.48 -27.90 -34.10
CA PRO A 77 -13.68 -27.90 -32.89
C PRO A 77 -14.66 -27.81 -31.73
N ALA A 78 -14.61 -28.78 -30.82
CA ALA A 78 -15.16 -28.61 -29.50
C ALA A 78 -14.42 -27.43 -28.84
N GLN A 79 -14.96 -26.22 -28.98
CA GLN A 79 -14.65 -25.15 -28.05
C GLN A 79 -15.44 -25.48 -26.79
N SER A 80 -14.77 -26.21 -25.90
CA SER A 80 -15.15 -26.27 -24.51
C SER A 80 -15.37 -24.84 -24.02
N ASN A 81 -16.62 -24.50 -23.71
CA ASN A 81 -16.94 -23.43 -22.78
C ASN A 81 -16.32 -23.82 -21.43
N GLU A 82 -15.01 -23.64 -21.30
CA GLU A 82 -14.37 -23.56 -20.00
C GLU A 82 -14.87 -22.24 -19.41
N GLU A 83 -15.79 -22.34 -18.46
CA GLU A 83 -15.99 -21.29 -17.46
C GLU A 83 -14.59 -20.82 -17.04
N LYS A 84 -14.22 -19.59 -17.40
CA LYS A 84 -12.94 -19.02 -16.97
C LYS A 84 -13.01 -18.84 -15.47
N ASN A 85 -12.66 -19.89 -14.75
CA ASN A 85 -12.43 -19.90 -13.33
C ASN A 85 -11.26 -18.95 -13.10
N VAL A 86 -11.54 -17.68 -12.83
CA VAL A 86 -10.52 -16.68 -12.50
C VAL A 86 -9.81 -17.17 -11.25
N THR A 87 -8.60 -17.69 -11.42
CA THR A 87 -7.81 -18.21 -10.31
C THR A 87 -7.10 -17.04 -9.61
N PRO A 88 -6.67 -17.22 -8.36
CA PRO A 88 -5.70 -16.31 -7.73
C PRO A 88 -4.48 -16.00 -8.62
N HIS A 89 -4.04 -16.99 -9.41
CA HIS A 89 -3.00 -16.82 -10.41
C HIS A 89 -3.36 -15.73 -11.43
N ASP A 90 -4.60 -15.68 -11.93
CA ASP A 90 -5.03 -14.68 -12.90
C ASP A 90 -4.98 -13.25 -12.33
N VAL A 91 -5.26 -13.04 -11.05
CA VAL A 91 -5.21 -11.70 -10.44
C VAL A 91 -3.80 -11.29 -10.05
N LEU A 92 -2.94 -12.25 -9.70
CA LEU A 92 -1.52 -12.01 -9.48
C LEU A 92 -0.77 -11.68 -10.77
N TYR A 93 -1.12 -12.35 -11.88
CA TYR A 93 -0.57 -12.07 -13.21
C TYR A 93 -1.21 -10.86 -13.90
N ARG A 94 -2.40 -10.40 -13.46
CA ARG A 94 -3.06 -9.17 -13.93
C ARG A 94 -2.87 -7.95 -13.03
N SER A 95 -2.35 -8.12 -11.82
CA SER A 95 -1.90 -7.00 -10.99
C SER A 95 -0.80 -6.27 -11.74
N SER A 96 -1.05 -5.02 -12.12
CA SER A 96 -0.08 -4.18 -12.82
C SER A 96 1.08 -3.73 -11.92
N TYR A 97 1.08 -4.09 -10.63
CA TYR A 97 1.99 -3.58 -9.62
C TYR A 97 3.23 -4.46 -9.45
N LYS A 98 4.39 -3.97 -9.89
CA LYS A 98 5.70 -4.60 -9.75
C LYS A 98 6.37 -4.14 -8.46
N GLY A 99 5.83 -4.59 -7.32
CA GLY A 99 6.38 -4.29 -5.99
C GLY A 99 7.50 -5.24 -5.55
N TRP A 100 8.33 -4.80 -4.59
CA TRP A 100 9.47 -5.53 -4.04
C TRP A 100 9.35 -5.63 -2.52
N LEU A 101 9.53 -6.82 -1.95
CA LEU A 101 9.49 -6.99 -0.50
C LEU A 101 10.66 -6.26 0.16
N VAL A 102 10.37 -5.53 1.24
CA VAL A 102 11.37 -4.83 2.06
C VAL A 102 11.18 -5.16 3.54
N ASP A 103 12.27 -5.20 4.30
CA ASP A 103 12.23 -5.42 5.75
C ASP A 103 12.14 -4.10 6.52
N GLN A 104 11.78 -4.16 7.81
CA GLN A 104 11.60 -2.94 8.61
C GLN A 104 12.88 -2.12 8.78
N LYS A 105 14.06 -2.76 8.64
CA LYS A 105 15.33 -2.05 8.67
C LYS A 105 15.51 -1.17 7.42
N PHE A 106 15.11 -1.66 6.26
CA PHE A 106 15.06 -0.86 5.04
C PHE A 106 14.12 0.35 5.19
N LEU A 107 12.94 0.16 5.79
CA LEU A 107 12.03 1.28 6.09
C LEU A 107 12.68 2.30 6.99
N GLN A 108 13.27 1.87 8.11
CA GLN A 108 13.95 2.75 9.05
C GLN A 108 15.00 3.61 8.34
N LEU A 109 15.88 2.99 7.55
CA LEU A 109 16.94 3.71 6.83
C LEU A 109 16.39 4.66 5.76
N THR A 110 15.34 4.25 5.06
CA THR A 110 14.67 5.09 4.04
C THR A 110 14.03 6.31 4.69
N GLU A 111 13.38 6.12 5.83
CA GLU A 111 12.74 7.17 6.60
C GLU A 111 13.77 8.13 7.20
N GLU A 112 14.82 7.60 7.84
CA GLU A 112 15.96 8.37 8.37
C GLU A 112 16.66 9.19 7.28
N ALA A 113 16.67 8.72 6.02
CA ALA A 113 17.26 9.45 4.90
C ALA A 113 16.34 10.55 4.35
N SER A 114 15.03 10.49 4.57
CA SER A 114 14.03 11.32 3.89
C SER A 114 13.86 12.72 4.46
N THR A 115 13.76 13.72 3.58
CA THR A 115 13.51 15.12 3.96
C THR A 115 12.04 15.43 4.16
N GLU A 116 11.17 14.69 3.50
CA GLU A 116 9.72 14.80 3.62
C GLU A 116 9.09 13.42 3.45
N VAL A 117 8.14 13.10 4.33
CA VAL A 117 7.41 11.82 4.32
C VAL A 117 5.92 12.11 4.37
N TRP A 118 5.17 11.51 3.45
CA TRP A 118 3.71 11.56 3.44
C TRP A 118 3.16 10.17 3.71
N THR A 119 2.34 10.00 4.74
CA THR A 119 1.83 8.68 5.10
C THR A 119 0.32 8.69 5.09
N ILE A 120 -0.27 7.82 4.26
CA ILE A 120 -1.71 7.54 4.26
C ILE A 120 -1.91 6.31 5.15
N ILE A 121 -2.62 6.50 6.27
CA ILE A 121 -2.65 5.50 7.34
C ILE A 121 -3.99 5.53 8.09
N PRO A 122 -4.66 4.37 8.27
CA PRO A 122 -5.91 4.32 9.04
C PRO A 122 -5.70 4.62 10.52
N LEU A 123 -4.55 4.21 11.08
CA LEU A 123 -4.21 4.41 12.49
C LEU A 123 -2.69 4.36 12.70
N LEU A 124 -2.15 5.24 13.55
CA LEU A 124 -0.70 5.41 13.80
C LEU A 124 -0.02 4.27 14.58
N THR A 125 -0.58 3.07 14.56
CA THR A 125 -0.19 1.88 15.34
C THR A 125 1.32 1.65 15.39
N PHE A 126 2.03 1.67 14.25
CA PHE A 126 3.47 1.40 14.20
C PHE A 126 4.32 2.59 14.66
N SER A 127 3.83 3.81 14.46
CA SER A 127 4.55 5.03 14.79
C SER A 127 4.34 5.46 16.24
N VAL A 128 3.54 4.76 17.04
CA VAL A 128 3.34 5.03 18.48
C VAL A 128 3.81 3.88 19.38
N GLN A 129 4.57 2.93 18.84
CA GLN A 129 5.11 1.78 19.58
C GLN A 129 6.64 1.91 19.73
N PRO A 130 7.12 2.45 20.88
CA PRO A 130 8.55 2.57 21.15
C PRO A 130 9.30 1.24 21.00
N GLY A 131 10.53 1.29 20.47
CA GLY A 131 11.38 0.11 20.30
C GLY A 131 11.15 -0.68 19.00
N THR A 132 10.20 -0.27 18.15
CA THR A 132 10.05 -0.82 16.79
C THR A 132 10.91 -0.05 15.78
N GLU A 133 11.38 -0.70 14.72
CA GLU A 133 12.20 -0.06 13.68
C GLU A 133 11.46 1.09 12.98
N VAL A 134 10.15 0.97 12.81
CA VAL A 134 9.28 2.00 12.22
C VAL A 134 9.19 3.21 13.15
N PHE A 135 8.98 3.00 14.45
CA PHE A 135 8.99 4.07 15.44
C PHE A 135 10.33 4.79 15.45
N GLU A 136 11.44 4.04 15.53
CA GLU A 136 12.78 4.61 15.61
C GLU A 136 13.16 5.39 14.34
N GLY A 137 12.72 4.91 13.17
CA GLY A 137 12.91 5.61 11.89
C GLY A 137 12.20 6.96 11.88
N ALA A 138 10.89 6.97 12.20
CA ALA A 138 10.10 8.19 12.28
C ALA A 138 10.65 9.17 13.33
N HIS A 139 10.99 8.66 14.52
CA HIS A 139 11.51 9.47 15.62
C HIS A 139 12.79 10.21 15.21
N LYS A 140 13.79 9.48 14.70
CA LYS A 140 15.05 10.10 14.28
C LYS A 140 14.88 11.03 13.10
N ALA A 141 14.01 10.69 12.14
CA ALA A 141 13.72 11.56 11.01
C ALA A 141 13.12 12.90 11.48
N ILE A 142 12.18 12.88 12.42
CA ILE A 142 11.58 14.08 13.03
C ILE A 142 12.63 14.89 13.80
N GLN A 143 13.45 14.24 14.63
CA GLN A 143 14.52 14.93 15.38
C GLN A 143 15.55 15.60 14.46
N ARG A 144 15.76 15.05 13.26
CA ARG A 144 16.61 15.65 12.21
C ARG A 144 15.93 16.81 11.47
N GLY A 145 14.61 16.96 11.58
CA GLY A 145 13.84 18.01 10.91
C GLY A 145 13.11 17.58 9.65
N CYS A 146 12.89 16.27 9.45
CA CYS A 146 12.02 15.78 8.39
C CYS A 146 10.59 16.32 8.55
N LYS A 147 9.97 16.69 7.43
CA LYS A 147 8.57 17.13 7.42
C LYS A 147 7.64 15.95 7.17
N TYR A 148 6.51 15.93 7.87
CA TYR A 148 5.51 14.89 7.77
C TYR A 148 4.14 15.45 7.37
N LYS A 149 3.46 14.71 6.50
CA LYS A 149 2.01 14.84 6.27
C LYS A 149 1.36 13.49 6.53
N LEU A 150 0.45 13.43 7.49
CA LEU A 150 -0.25 12.18 7.84
C LEU A 150 -1.72 12.30 7.43
N PHE A 151 -2.18 11.44 6.53
CA PHE A 151 -3.55 11.39 6.02
C PHE A 151 -4.30 10.28 6.71
N MET A 152 -5.36 10.61 7.43
CA MET A 152 -6.05 9.67 8.33
C MET A 152 -7.55 9.92 8.34
N PRO A 153 -8.38 8.93 8.72
CA PRO A 153 -9.80 9.15 8.90
C PRO A 153 -10.07 10.02 10.13
N ASP A 154 -11.06 10.90 10.06
CA ASP A 154 -11.48 11.77 11.16
C ASP A 154 -12.36 10.99 12.14
N THR A 155 -11.73 10.21 13.02
CA THR A 155 -12.42 9.40 14.04
C THR A 155 -11.89 9.70 15.44
N PRO A 156 -12.71 9.55 16.50
CA PRO A 156 -12.26 9.77 17.87
C PRO A 156 -11.02 8.97 18.28
N GLU A 157 -10.87 7.74 17.77
CA GLU A 157 -9.70 6.90 18.02
C GLU A 157 -8.42 7.49 17.40
N VAL A 158 -8.51 8.04 16.20
CA VAL A 158 -7.40 8.73 15.54
C VAL A 158 -6.97 9.96 16.33
N HIS A 159 -7.90 10.77 16.83
CA HIS A 159 -7.58 11.93 17.68
C HIS A 159 -6.79 11.57 18.94
N GLN A 160 -7.06 10.41 19.55
CA GLN A 160 -6.27 9.90 20.69
C GLN A 160 -4.85 9.50 20.26
N ASN A 161 -4.73 8.80 19.12
CA ASN A 161 -3.42 8.40 18.57
C ASN A 161 -2.55 9.60 18.18
N LEU A 162 -3.17 10.70 17.73
CA LEU A 162 -2.47 11.94 17.41
C LEU A 162 -1.76 12.54 18.62
N ALA A 163 -2.45 12.64 19.75
CA ALA A 163 -1.86 13.18 20.97
C ALA A 163 -0.66 12.34 21.41
N GLU A 164 -0.77 11.02 21.34
CA GLU A 164 0.30 10.10 21.69
C GLU A 164 1.51 10.21 20.74
N TYR A 165 1.26 10.30 19.44
CA TYR A 165 2.31 10.54 18.44
C TYR A 165 3.10 11.82 18.74
N VAL A 166 2.40 12.92 19.04
CA VAL A 166 3.03 14.20 19.39
C VAL A 166 3.86 14.08 20.67
N ARG A 167 3.32 13.41 21.70
CA ARG A 167 4.00 13.22 22.99
C ARG A 167 5.30 12.42 22.83
N LEU A 168 5.27 11.35 22.04
CA LEU A 168 6.40 10.45 21.83
C LEU A 168 7.47 11.05 20.91
N HIS A 169 7.06 11.67 19.81
CA HIS A 169 8.01 12.17 18.79
C HIS A 169 8.49 13.59 19.04
N ARG A 170 7.74 14.39 19.80
CA ARG A 170 8.03 15.80 20.12
C ARG A 170 8.45 16.62 18.88
N PRO A 171 7.64 16.63 17.81
CA PRO A 171 7.95 17.41 16.61
C PRO A 171 7.97 18.91 16.91
N LEU A 172 8.81 19.66 16.21
CA LEU A 172 8.79 21.11 16.23
C LEU A 172 7.54 21.65 15.51
N PRO A 173 7.11 22.90 15.82
CA PRO A 173 6.01 23.55 15.12
C PRO A 173 6.18 23.49 13.59
N GLY A 174 5.11 23.10 12.89
CA GLY A 174 5.08 23.02 11.42
C GLY A 174 5.89 21.87 10.80
N GLN A 175 6.51 20.99 11.60
CA GLN A 175 7.15 19.77 11.07
C GLN A 175 6.14 18.70 10.69
N VAL A 176 5.05 18.57 11.45
CA VAL A 176 4.02 17.54 11.21
C VAL A 176 2.68 18.22 10.96
N GLU A 177 2.02 17.81 9.89
CA GLU A 177 0.67 18.21 9.51
C GLU A 177 -0.23 16.97 9.44
N PHE A 178 -1.32 16.98 10.20
CA PHE A 178 -2.32 15.92 10.17
C PHE A 178 -3.48 16.37 9.29
N ILE A 179 -3.76 15.60 8.24
CA ILE A 179 -4.81 15.85 7.26
C ILE A 179 -5.92 14.84 7.55
N LEU A 180 -6.94 15.30 8.27
CA LEU A 180 -8.09 14.46 8.62
C LEU A 180 -9.09 14.45 7.47
N ILE A 181 -9.48 13.26 7.07
CA ILE A 181 -10.41 12.98 5.98
C ILE A 181 -11.68 12.43 6.61
N PRO A 182 -12.88 12.96 6.27
CA PRO A 182 -14.13 12.41 6.78
C PRO A 182 -14.18 10.89 6.60
N GLU A 183 -14.63 10.16 7.63
CA GLU A 183 -14.58 8.69 7.66
C GLU A 183 -15.27 8.07 6.43
N GLU A 184 -16.40 8.64 6.02
CA GLU A 184 -17.17 8.22 4.85
C GLU A 184 -16.43 8.39 3.51
N GLU A 185 -15.40 9.23 3.47
CA GLU A 185 -14.57 9.50 2.30
C GLU A 185 -13.22 8.77 2.36
N TYR A 186 -12.89 8.14 3.48
CA TYR A 186 -11.60 7.49 3.69
C TYR A 186 -11.60 6.05 3.15
N LEU A 187 -10.97 5.85 1.99
CA LEU A 187 -11.00 4.57 1.26
C LEU A 187 -9.75 3.69 1.44
N PHE A 188 -8.78 4.13 2.25
CA PHE A 188 -7.51 3.42 2.41
C PHE A 188 -7.59 2.44 3.59
N HIS A 189 -7.21 1.19 3.36
CA HIS A 189 -7.24 0.14 4.40
C HIS A 189 -5.84 -0.38 4.76
N THR A 190 -4.81 0.12 4.07
CA THR A 190 -3.39 -0.22 4.24
C THR A 190 -2.62 1.01 4.70
N VAL A 191 -1.37 0.82 5.10
CA VAL A 191 -0.46 1.94 5.36
C VAL A 191 0.37 2.17 4.10
N VAL A 192 0.37 3.38 3.57
CA VAL A 192 1.22 3.76 2.43
C VAL A 192 2.09 4.93 2.84
N ALA A 193 3.41 4.72 2.88
CA ALA A 193 4.40 5.76 3.12
C ALA A 193 5.02 6.20 1.79
N LEU A 194 5.04 7.51 1.55
CA LEU A 194 5.70 8.15 0.42
C LEU A 194 6.92 8.92 0.93
N TYR A 195 8.09 8.55 0.46
CA TYR A 195 9.36 9.16 0.81
C TYR A 195 9.79 10.15 -0.28
N ASN A 196 10.08 11.38 0.12
CA ASN A 196 10.41 12.52 -0.74
C ASN A 196 9.47 12.67 -1.96
N PRO A 197 8.14 12.79 -1.72
CA PRO A 197 7.11 12.70 -2.76
C PRO A 197 7.18 13.80 -3.83
N LEU A 198 7.85 14.92 -3.54
CA LEU A 198 8.05 16.03 -4.47
C LEU A 198 9.44 16.05 -5.12
N SER A 199 10.28 15.05 -4.85
CA SER A 199 11.61 14.95 -5.43
C SER A 199 11.59 14.36 -6.84
N LYS A 200 12.76 14.25 -7.46
CA LYS A 200 12.92 13.60 -8.78
C LYS A 200 12.76 12.08 -8.73
N ASP A 201 12.91 11.48 -7.55
CA ASP A 201 12.85 10.03 -7.34
C ASP A 201 12.02 9.73 -6.09
N PRO A 202 10.68 9.90 -6.14
CA PRO A 202 9.82 9.56 -5.04
C PRO A 202 9.75 8.05 -4.86
N MET A 203 9.56 7.60 -3.62
CA MET A 203 9.41 6.17 -3.31
C MET A 203 8.12 5.93 -2.51
N ALA A 204 7.29 4.99 -2.95
CA ALA A 204 6.18 4.49 -2.15
C ALA A 204 6.51 3.12 -1.53
N ILE A 205 6.21 2.94 -0.26
CA ILE A 205 6.24 1.65 0.44
C ILE A 205 4.88 1.43 1.08
N GLU A 206 4.27 0.27 0.81
CA GLU A 206 2.97 -0.09 1.33
C GLU A 206 3.07 -1.28 2.30
N TYR A 207 2.41 -1.15 3.45
CA TYR A 207 2.18 -2.24 4.38
C TYR A 207 0.99 -3.07 3.91
N LEU A 208 1.23 -4.34 3.66
CA LEU A 208 0.18 -5.32 3.36
C LEU A 208 -0.03 -6.19 4.60
N PRO A 209 -1.16 -6.01 5.33
CA PRO A 209 -1.48 -6.89 6.44
C PRO A 209 -1.73 -8.30 5.90
N ALA A 210 -0.96 -9.25 6.39
CA ALA A 210 -1.19 -10.67 6.20
C ALA A 210 -1.17 -11.35 7.56
N GLU A 211 -2.10 -12.29 7.79
CA GLU A 211 -2.41 -12.88 9.09
C GLU A 211 -1.18 -13.38 9.87
N HIS A 212 -0.08 -13.71 9.18
CA HIS A 212 1.18 -14.20 9.80
C HIS A 212 2.47 -13.52 9.29
N LEU A 213 2.37 -12.45 8.49
CA LEU A 213 3.54 -11.76 7.94
C LEU A 213 3.24 -10.27 7.75
N ALA A 214 3.71 -9.46 8.71
CA ALA A 214 3.80 -8.01 8.56
C ALA A 214 4.76 -7.69 7.40
N THR A 215 4.21 -7.45 6.20
CA THR A 215 4.98 -7.34 4.97
C THR A 215 4.94 -5.93 4.44
N TRP A 216 6.11 -5.39 4.09
CA TRP A 216 6.22 -4.10 3.43
C TRP A 216 6.68 -4.30 2.00
N VAL A 217 6.07 -3.56 1.09
CA VAL A 217 6.31 -3.67 -0.35
C VAL A 217 6.68 -2.30 -0.88
N ARG A 218 7.92 -2.15 -1.36
CA ARG A 218 8.30 -1.00 -2.18
C ARG A 218 7.59 -1.10 -3.52
N MET A 219 6.85 -0.08 -3.88
CA MET A 219 6.04 -0.06 -5.09
C MET A 219 6.83 0.47 -6.29
N ASP A 220 6.33 0.19 -7.49
CA ASP A 220 6.91 0.72 -8.73
C ASP A 220 6.63 2.22 -8.93
N GLU A 221 7.29 2.80 -9.93
CA GLU A 221 7.20 4.23 -10.26
C GLU A 221 5.78 4.66 -10.67
N ASP A 222 5.04 3.80 -11.37
CA ASP A 222 3.68 4.08 -11.83
C ASP A 222 2.69 4.13 -10.68
N TYR A 223 2.78 3.20 -9.73
CA TYR A 223 2.01 3.24 -8.49
C TYR A 223 2.39 4.45 -7.65
N THR A 224 3.69 4.66 -7.42
CA THR A 224 4.21 5.78 -6.63
C THR A 224 3.67 7.11 -7.18
N SER A 225 3.77 7.31 -8.49
CA SER A 225 3.27 8.52 -9.17
C SER A 225 1.76 8.71 -9.01
N ARG A 226 0.98 7.63 -9.06
CA ARG A 226 -0.48 7.70 -8.84
C ARG A 226 -0.82 8.08 -7.40
N ILE A 227 -0.17 7.44 -6.42
CA ILE A 227 -0.44 7.74 -5.01
C ILE A 227 0.01 9.16 -4.64
N VAL A 228 1.16 9.63 -5.15
CA VAL A 228 1.58 11.04 -4.98
C VAL A 228 0.51 12.00 -5.50
N LYS A 229 -0.03 11.77 -6.71
CA LYS A 229 -1.11 12.59 -7.28
C LYS A 229 -2.38 12.54 -6.42
N THR A 230 -2.72 11.37 -5.89
CA THR A 230 -3.87 11.22 -4.98
C THR A 230 -3.65 12.01 -3.68
N ALA A 231 -2.48 11.88 -3.05
CA ALA A 231 -2.13 12.64 -1.85
C ALA A 231 -2.16 14.15 -2.10
N GLN A 232 -1.66 14.63 -3.25
CA GLN A 232 -1.76 16.04 -3.64
C GLN A 232 -3.21 16.52 -3.76
N ARG A 233 -4.12 15.68 -4.30
CA ARG A 233 -5.55 16.01 -4.35
C ARG A 233 -6.16 16.08 -2.96
N LEU A 234 -5.80 15.16 -2.06
CA LEU A 234 -6.25 15.15 -0.67
C LEU A 234 -5.76 16.41 0.06
N ILE A 235 -4.48 16.78 -0.08
CA ILE A 235 -3.93 18.03 0.46
C ILE A 235 -4.77 19.21 -0.05
N LYS A 236 -5.05 19.28 -1.36
CA LYS A 236 -5.82 20.40 -1.92
C LYS A 236 -7.26 20.45 -1.39
N LYS A 237 -7.90 19.29 -1.22
CA LYS A 237 -9.30 19.20 -0.77
C LYS A 237 -9.43 19.52 0.72
N TYR A 238 -8.57 18.96 1.56
CA TYR A 238 -8.70 18.98 3.02
C TYR A 238 -7.71 19.91 3.72
N ARG A 239 -7.03 20.80 3.00
CA ARG A 239 -6.06 21.72 3.59
C ARG A 239 -6.65 22.58 4.72
N ASN A 240 -7.90 22.98 4.57
CA ASN A 240 -8.56 23.87 5.53
C ASN A 240 -8.97 23.13 6.81
N ASP A 241 -9.16 21.81 6.72
CA ASP A 241 -9.50 20.93 7.84
C ASP A 241 -8.27 20.19 8.39
N SER A 242 -7.07 20.64 7.99
CA SER A 242 -5.81 20.08 8.47
C SER A 242 -5.40 20.68 9.82
N TYR A 243 -4.89 19.83 10.71
CA TYR A 243 -4.29 20.22 11.96
C TYR A 243 -2.78 20.38 11.75
N VAL A 244 -2.34 21.64 11.67
CA VAL A 244 -0.92 21.98 11.67
C VAL A 244 -0.49 22.22 13.12
N LEU A 245 0.50 21.49 13.60
CA LEU A 245 1.04 21.71 14.93
C LEU A 245 1.71 23.10 15.00
N THR A 246 1.11 24.00 15.77
CA THR A 246 1.68 25.31 16.09
C THR A 246 2.35 25.28 17.46
N GLU A 247 3.17 26.29 17.77
CA GLU A 247 3.76 26.45 19.11
C GLU A 247 2.70 26.46 20.22
N SER A 248 1.54 27.07 19.97
CA SER A 248 0.47 27.17 20.96
C SER A 248 -0.16 25.80 21.28
N ILE A 249 -0.33 24.95 20.28
CA ILE A 249 -0.89 23.60 20.44
C ILE A 249 0.10 22.71 21.20
N LEU A 250 1.39 22.77 20.85
CA LEU A 250 2.42 21.96 21.51
C LEU A 250 2.52 22.28 23.02
N ARG A 251 2.46 23.55 23.42
CA ARG A 251 2.48 23.95 24.84
C ARG A 251 1.30 23.37 25.64
N HIS A 252 0.09 23.38 25.06
CA HIS A 252 -1.09 22.82 25.73
C HIS A 252 -1.05 21.30 25.89
N ILE A 253 -0.32 20.60 25.02
CA ILE A 253 -0.12 19.15 25.10
C ILE A 253 0.94 18.81 26.14
N THR A 254 1.99 19.62 26.27
CA THR A 254 3.08 19.39 27.24
C THR A 254 2.73 19.77 28.69
N ASP A 255 1.80 20.70 28.90
CA ASP A 255 1.46 21.21 30.24
C ASP A 255 0.45 20.31 31.01
N LYS A 256 0.08 19.14 30.46
CA LYS A 256 -0.85 18.18 31.10
C LYS A 256 -0.15 17.01 31.82
N ASP A 257 1.19 17.01 31.87
CA ASP A 257 2.01 16.08 32.67
C ASP A 257 2.53 16.78 33.95
#